data_AF-A0A955AYJ7-F1
#
_entry.id   AF-A0A955AYJ7-F1
#
_cell.length_a   1.000
_cell.length_b   1.000
_cell.length_c   1.000
_cell.angle_alpha   90.00
_cell.angle_beta   90.00
_cell.angle_gamma   90.00
#
_symmetry.space_group_name_H-M   'P 1'
#
loop_
_entity.id
_entity.type
_entity.pdbx_description
1 polymer ?
#
loop_
_entity_poly.entity_id
_entity_poly.type
_entity_poly.pdbx_seq_one_letter_code
_entity_poly.pdbx_strand_id
1 'polypeptide(L)'
;ITSLGAVGFGVTAIFMLYGALDLAITQFAVETLTIILLVLVFLHLPRYERRSSRRRHFRDAAVAVATGVTITALLLWVQDATSDLPMSREYIARSVSEAHGHNVVNVILVDFRALDTLGEIAVLSAAGVGVHALLKLKPEAVK
;
A
#
# COMPACT_ATOMS: atom_id res chain seq x y z
N ILE A 1 -13.89 -0.12 -9.05
CA ILE A 1 -13.39 1.21 -8.62
C ILE A 1 -14.08 1.63 -7.34
N THR A 2 -15.41 1.76 -7.30
CA THR A 2 -16.16 2.13 -6.08
C THR A 2 -15.90 1.20 -4.88
N SER A 3 -15.96 -0.12 -5.07
CA SER A 3 -15.67 -1.08 -3.99
C SER A 3 -14.21 -1.02 -3.52
N LEU A 4 -13.27 -0.68 -4.39
CA LEU A 4 -11.86 -0.50 -4.02
C LEU A 4 -11.72 0.75 -3.14
N GLY A 5 -12.29 1.88 -3.57
CA GLY A 5 -12.29 3.12 -2.79
C GLY A 5 -12.94 2.97 -1.42
N ALA A 6 -14.07 2.24 -1.34
CA ALA A 6 -14.71 1.96 -0.07
C ALA A 6 -13.78 1.18 0.90
N VAL A 7 -13.02 0.21 0.38
CA VAL A 7 -12.03 -0.53 1.18
C VAL A 7 -10.88 0.41 1.60
N GLY A 8 -10.32 1.19 0.69
CA GLY A 8 -9.19 2.07 0.99
C GLY A 8 -9.51 3.15 2.02
N PHE A 9 -10.67 3.81 1.89
CA PHE A 9 -11.15 4.76 2.91
C PHE A 9 -11.54 4.05 4.22
N GLY A 10 -11.99 2.80 4.16
CA GLY A 10 -12.17 1.95 5.34
C GLY A 10 -10.85 1.74 6.09
N VAL A 11 -9.76 1.47 5.36
CA VAL A 11 -8.40 1.35 5.94
C VAL A 11 -7.94 2.69 6.53
N THR A 12 -8.18 3.82 5.86
CA THR A 12 -7.92 5.15 6.45
C THR A 12 -8.63 5.34 7.79
N ALA A 13 -9.91 4.97 7.86
CA ALA A 13 -10.68 5.06 9.10
C ALA A 13 -10.10 4.18 10.21
N ILE A 14 -9.65 2.96 9.88
CA ILE A 14 -8.95 2.08 10.83
C ILE A 14 -7.68 2.75 11.34
N PHE A 15 -6.84 3.34 10.48
CA PHE A 15 -5.63 4.05 10.94
C PHE A 15 -5.94 5.22 11.87
N MET A 16 -6.99 6.00 11.58
CA MET A 16 -7.43 7.07 12.49
C MET A 16 -7.89 6.52 13.85
N LEU A 17 -8.65 5.42 13.85
CA LEU A 17 -9.13 4.77 15.08
C LEU A 17 -7.98 4.28 15.99
N TYR A 18 -6.87 3.85 15.38
CA TYR A 18 -5.67 3.40 16.12
C TYR A 18 -4.62 4.49 16.32
N GLY A 19 -4.93 5.76 16.05
CA GLY A 19 -4.03 6.90 16.29
C GLY A 19 -2.87 7.04 15.31
N ALA A 20 -2.85 6.28 14.22
CA ALA A 20 -1.83 6.33 13.19
C ALA A 20 -2.12 7.44 12.16
N LEU A 21 -2.03 8.70 12.58
CA LEU A 21 -2.43 9.86 11.78
C LEU A 21 -1.62 10.00 10.48
N ASP A 22 -0.30 9.84 10.53
CA ASP A 22 0.57 9.96 9.36
C ASP A 22 0.25 8.89 8.29
N LEU A 23 -0.06 7.67 8.72
CA LEU A 23 -0.53 6.59 7.84
C LEU A 23 -1.92 6.88 7.28
N ALA A 24 -2.82 7.46 8.08
CA ALA A 24 -4.17 7.79 7.63
C ALA A 24 -4.18 8.84 6.50
N ILE A 25 -3.40 9.92 6.66
CA ILE A 25 -3.34 11.01 5.68
C ILE A 25 -2.71 10.50 4.37
N THR A 26 -1.62 9.75 4.46
CA THR A 26 -0.95 9.18 3.28
C THR A 26 -1.83 8.15 2.57
N GLN A 27 -2.49 7.25 3.33
CA GLN A 27 -3.45 6.29 2.78
C GLN A 27 -4.60 6.99 2.04
N PHE A 28 -5.15 8.06 2.61
CA PHE A 28 -6.22 8.83 1.98
C PHE A 28 -5.77 9.44 0.64
N ALA A 29 -4.57 10.05 0.62
CA ALA A 29 -4.02 10.67 -0.57
C ALA A 29 -3.72 9.64 -1.68
N VAL A 30 -3.07 8.53 -1.32
CA VAL A 30 -2.74 7.44 -2.24
C VAL A 30 -4.00 6.76 -2.79
N GLU A 31 -5.01 6.51 -1.94
CA GLU A 31 -6.29 5.95 -2.38
C GLU A 31 -6.99 6.88 -3.38
N THR A 32 -7.02 8.18 -3.09
CA THR A 32 -7.60 9.18 -4.00
C THR A 32 -6.88 9.20 -5.35
N LEU A 33 -5.54 9.20 -5.35
CA LEU A 33 -4.75 9.15 -6.58
C LEU A 33 -5.01 7.85 -7.37
N THR A 34 -5.07 6.71 -6.67
CA THR A 34 -5.32 5.39 -7.29
C THR A 34 -6.69 5.33 -7.94
N ILE A 35 -7.72 5.87 -7.29
CA ILE A 35 -9.06 5.98 -7.88
C ILE A 35 -9.03 6.83 -9.15
N ILE A 36 -8.38 8.00 -9.12
CA ILE A 36 -8.27 8.87 -10.29
C ILE A 36 -7.59 8.13 -11.44
N LEU A 37 -6.44 7.49 -11.18
CA LEU A 37 -5.71 6.72 -12.19
C LEU A 37 -6.54 5.57 -12.76
N LEU A 38 -7.23 4.81 -11.90
CA LEU A 38 -8.10 3.72 -12.35
C LEU A 38 -9.28 4.21 -13.18
N VAL A 39 -9.89 5.34 -12.82
CA VAL A 39 -10.95 5.95 -13.63
C VAL A 39 -10.41 6.35 -15.00
N LEU A 40 -9.26 7.01 -15.07
CA LEU A 40 -8.63 7.40 -16.34
C LEU A 40 -8.34 6.19 -17.22
N VAL A 41 -7.79 5.11 -16.66
CA VAL A 41 -7.53 3.87 -17.41
C VAL A 41 -8.83 3.21 -17.86
N PHE A 42 -9.84 3.16 -16.98
CA PHE A 42 -11.10 2.49 -17.27
C PHE A 42 -11.88 3.16 -18.41
N LEU A 43 -11.76 4.49 -18.56
CA LEU A 43 -12.34 5.22 -19.69
C LEU A 43 -11.77 4.80 -21.06
N HIS A 44 -10.59 4.19 -21.09
CA HIS A 44 -9.91 3.75 -22.31
C HIS A 44 -10.01 2.23 -22.54
N LEU A 45 -10.66 1.47 -21.65
CA LEU A 45 -10.79 0.03 -21.79
C LEU A 45 -11.94 -0.36 -22.74
N PRO A 46 -11.75 -1.39 -23.58
CA PRO A 46 -12.82 -1.94 -24.40
C PRO A 46 -13.92 -2.56 -23.52
N ARG A 47 -15.12 -2.73 -24.09
CA ARG A 47 -16.26 -3.32 -23.38
C ARG A 47 -15.89 -4.69 -22.81
N TYR A 48 -16.28 -4.91 -21.56
CA TYR A 48 -15.98 -6.13 -20.82
C TYR A 48 -16.59 -7.37 -21.48
N GLU A 49 -15.74 -8.32 -21.91
CA GLU A 49 -16.18 -9.62 -22.41
C GLU A 49 -16.09 -10.69 -21.31
N ARG A 50 -17.21 -11.36 -21.05
CA ARG A 50 -17.33 -12.36 -19.98
C ARG A 50 -16.93 -13.74 -20.51
N ARG A 51 -15.62 -14.04 -20.52
CA ARG A 51 -15.07 -15.32 -21.03
C ARG A 51 -14.75 -16.38 -19.97
N SER A 52 -15.22 -16.23 -18.72
CA SER A 52 -14.86 -17.14 -17.62
C SER A 52 -15.92 -18.22 -17.37
N SER A 53 -15.48 -19.48 -17.22
CA SER A 53 -16.36 -20.62 -16.91
C SER A 53 -16.69 -20.69 -15.42
N ARG A 54 -17.85 -21.28 -15.07
CA ARG A 54 -18.25 -21.47 -13.66
C ARG A 54 -17.23 -22.26 -12.85
N ARG A 55 -16.59 -23.26 -13.46
CA ARG A 55 -15.53 -24.07 -12.82
C ARG A 55 -14.29 -23.23 -12.48
N ARG A 56 -13.92 -22.29 -13.35
CA ARG A 56 -12.80 -21.36 -13.08
C ARG A 56 -13.12 -20.44 -11.92
N HIS A 57 -14.33 -19.88 -11.88
CA HIS A 57 -14.78 -19.05 -10.76
C HIS A 57 -14.77 -19.79 -9.42
N PHE A 58 -15.24 -21.03 -9.37
CA PHE A 58 -15.23 -21.81 -8.13
C PHE A 58 -13.80 -22.09 -7.64
N ARG A 59 -12.90 -22.48 -8.56
CA ARG A 59 -11.49 -22.68 -8.24
C ARG A 59 -10.85 -21.40 -7.71
N ASP A 60 -11.06 -20.28 -8.40
CA ASP A 60 -10.45 -19.00 -8.02
C ASP A 60 -11.01 -18.51 -6.67
N ALA A 61 -12.30 -18.73 -6.40
CA ALA A 61 -12.91 -18.47 -5.09
C ALA A 61 -12.33 -19.35 -3.98
N ALA A 62 -12.15 -20.66 -4.24
CA ALA A 62 -11.55 -21.57 -3.27
C ALA A 62 -10.11 -21.17 -2.93
N VAL A 63 -9.31 -20.77 -3.94
CA VAL A 63 -7.95 -20.26 -3.72
C VAL A 63 -7.97 -18.96 -2.94
N ALA A 64 -8.85 -18.01 -3.28
CA ALA A 64 -8.95 -16.74 -2.57
C ALA A 64 -9.31 -16.93 -1.08
N VAL A 65 -10.29 -17.79 -0.78
CA VAL A 65 -10.71 -18.10 0.60
C VAL A 65 -9.61 -18.83 1.34
N ALA A 66 -8.98 -19.85 0.74
CA ALA A 66 -7.90 -20.60 1.37
C ALA A 66 -6.73 -19.68 1.76
N THR A 67 -6.31 -18.78 0.85
CA THR A 67 -5.25 -17.81 1.13
C THR A 67 -5.66 -16.82 2.23
N GLY A 68 -6.88 -16.28 2.18
CA GLY A 68 -7.38 -15.36 3.20
C GLY A 68 -7.44 -15.99 4.59
N VAL A 69 -7.95 -17.22 4.69
CA VAL A 69 -8.00 -17.99 5.94
C VAL A 69 -6.59 -18.28 6.46
N THR A 70 -5.67 -18.66 5.57
CA THR A 70 -4.29 -18.97 5.96
C THR A 70 -3.59 -17.75 6.55
N ILE A 71 -3.67 -16.59 5.88
CA ILE A 71 -3.09 -15.35 6.39
C ILE A 71 -3.74 -14.93 7.71
N THR A 72 -5.07 -15.03 7.80
CA THR A 72 -5.80 -14.70 9.04
C THR A 72 -5.36 -15.61 10.20
N ALA A 73 -5.26 -16.91 9.97
CA ALA A 73 -4.81 -17.87 10.98
C ALA A 73 -3.36 -17.60 11.43
N LEU A 74 -2.47 -17.29 10.50
CA LEU A 74 -1.08 -16.92 10.82
C LEU A 74 -1.01 -15.65 11.68
N LEU A 75 -1.78 -14.61 11.33
CA LEU A 75 -1.80 -13.36 12.10
C LEU A 75 -2.37 -13.59 13.51
N LEU A 76 -3.43 -14.39 13.65
CA LEU A 76 -3.97 -14.77 14.97
C LEU A 76 -2.98 -15.61 15.78
N TRP A 77 -2.19 -16.46 15.12
CA TRP A 77 -1.19 -17.30 15.79
C TRP A 77 0.00 -16.50 16.34
N VAL A 78 0.42 -15.43 15.67
CA VAL A 78 1.61 -14.63 16.05
C VAL A 78 1.30 -13.53 17.06
N GLN A 79 0.02 -13.21 17.35
CA GLN A 79 -0.34 -12.06 18.21
C GLN A 79 0.31 -12.08 19.61
N ASP A 80 0.52 -13.25 20.22
CA ASP A 80 1.05 -13.33 21.58
C ASP A 80 2.57 -13.11 21.67
N ALA A 81 3.29 -13.09 20.54
CA ALA A 81 4.76 -13.06 20.52
C ALA A 81 5.38 -11.66 20.75
N THR A 82 4.57 -10.59 20.81
CA THR A 82 5.05 -9.19 20.69
C THR A 82 4.71 -8.30 21.87
N SER A 83 4.40 -8.87 23.04
CA SER A 83 3.92 -8.13 24.22
C SER A 83 4.96 -7.18 24.82
N ASP A 84 6.24 -7.27 24.43
CA ASP A 84 7.26 -6.29 24.79
C ASP A 84 7.96 -5.74 23.54
N LEU A 85 7.77 -4.45 23.26
CA LEU A 85 8.33 -3.74 22.09
C LEU A 85 9.47 -2.79 22.52
N PRO A 86 10.65 -3.31 22.93
CA PRO A 86 11.76 -2.50 23.43
C PRO A 86 12.25 -1.48 22.40
N MET A 87 12.22 -1.81 21.11
CA MET A 87 12.62 -0.91 20.02
C MET A 87 11.71 0.32 19.91
N SER A 88 10.39 0.16 20.11
CA SER A 88 9.46 1.29 20.07
C SER A 88 9.73 2.28 21.21
N ARG A 89 10.03 1.77 22.41
CA ARG A 89 10.40 2.61 23.57
C ARG A 89 11.71 3.36 23.32
N GLU A 90 12.69 2.69 22.73
CA GLU A 90 13.99 3.27 22.37
C GLU A 90 13.84 4.42 21.36
N TYR A 91 13.06 4.22 20.30
CA TYR A 91 12.81 5.29 19.32
C TYR A 91 12.10 6.50 19.94
N ILE A 92 11.11 6.28 20.81
CA ILE A 92 10.43 7.39 21.50
C ILE A 92 11.42 8.14 22.41
N ALA A 93 12.25 7.42 23.17
CA ALA A 93 13.21 8.02 24.09
C ALA A 93 14.27 8.88 23.37
N ARG A 94 14.72 8.44 22.18
CA ARG A 94 15.81 9.08 21.44
C ARG A 94 15.37 10.14 20.41
N SER A 95 14.08 10.17 20.06
CA SER A 95 13.56 11.03 18.99
C SER A 95 13.88 12.53 19.19
N VAL A 96 13.74 13.03 20.41
CA VAL A 96 14.00 14.44 20.72
C VAL A 96 15.50 14.70 20.99
N SER A 97 16.17 13.79 21.69
CA SER A 97 17.56 14.00 22.11
C SER A 97 18.57 13.86 20.96
N GLU A 98 18.32 12.96 20.02
CA GLU A 98 19.26 12.66 18.92
C GLU A 98 18.81 13.26 17.59
N ALA A 99 17.52 13.13 17.26
CA ALA A 99 16.97 13.57 15.99
C ALA A 99 16.17 14.89 16.08
N HIS A 100 16.10 15.49 17.28
CA HIS A 100 15.50 16.82 17.51
C HIS A 100 14.03 16.95 17.05
N GLY A 101 13.29 15.84 17.00
CA GLY A 101 11.92 15.80 16.47
C GLY A 101 10.90 15.22 17.45
N HIS A 102 9.72 15.84 17.49
CA HIS A 102 8.60 15.39 18.31
C HIS A 102 7.63 14.45 17.58
N ASN A 103 7.57 14.53 16.24
CA ASN A 103 6.84 13.53 15.46
C ASN A 103 7.75 12.30 15.29
N VAL A 104 7.58 11.33 16.18
CA VAL A 104 8.37 10.08 16.23
C VAL A 104 8.30 9.30 14.91
N VAL A 105 7.13 9.28 14.23
CA VAL A 105 6.98 8.58 12.95
C VAL A 105 7.85 9.24 11.89
N ASN A 106 7.76 10.56 11.75
CA ASN A 106 8.59 11.29 10.79
C ASN A 106 10.09 11.15 11.12
N VAL A 107 10.47 11.23 12.40
CA VAL A 107 11.86 11.02 12.85
C VAL A 107 12.39 9.64 12.46
N ILE A 108 11.59 8.58 12.65
CA ILE A 108 11.98 7.23 12.23
C ILE A 108 12.22 7.20 10.73
N LEU A 109 11.33 7.80 9.93
CA LEU A 109 11.41 7.78 8.47
C LEU A 109 12.62 8.53 7.91
N VAL A 110 12.94 9.71 8.45
CA VAL A 110 13.95 10.61 7.86
C VAL A 110 15.32 10.56 8.54
N ASP A 111 15.40 10.04 9.75
CA ASP A 111 16.64 10.01 10.54
C ASP A 111 17.06 8.56 10.82
N PHE A 112 16.33 7.85 11.68
CA PHE A 112 16.74 6.51 12.13
C PHE A 112 16.70 5.43 11.03
N ARG A 113 15.76 5.54 10.09
CA ARG A 113 15.58 4.61 8.94
C ARG A 113 15.58 5.36 7.61
N ALA A 114 16.38 6.41 7.51
CA ALA A 114 16.51 7.25 6.33
C ALA A 114 16.86 6.49 5.03
N LEU A 115 17.54 5.33 5.14
CA LEU A 115 17.86 4.51 3.97
C LEU A 115 16.62 3.86 3.35
N ASP A 116 15.61 3.51 4.17
CA ASP A 116 14.38 2.92 3.66
C ASP A 116 13.58 3.97 2.87
N THR A 117 13.49 5.21 3.38
CA THR A 117 12.83 6.31 2.65
C THR A 117 13.58 6.73 1.40
N LEU A 118 14.92 6.74 1.43
CA LEU A 118 15.72 6.95 0.22
C LEU A 118 15.43 5.86 -0.84
N GLY A 119 15.30 4.60 -0.41
CA GLY A 119 14.94 3.48 -1.26
C GLY A 119 13.54 3.62 -1.86
N GLU A 120 12.55 3.99 -1.06
CA GLU A 120 11.18 4.25 -1.52
C GLU A 120 11.13 5.37 -2.57
N ILE A 121 11.82 6.49 -2.31
CA ILE A 121 11.91 7.60 -3.27
C ILE A 121 12.56 7.13 -4.57
N ALA A 122 13.65 6.36 -4.50
CA ALA A 122 14.31 5.81 -5.69
C ALA A 122 13.36 4.93 -6.52
N VAL A 123 12.56 4.07 -5.88
CA VAL A 123 11.55 3.24 -6.55
C VAL A 123 10.46 4.10 -7.20
N LEU A 124 9.93 5.10 -6.49
CA LEU A 124 8.92 6.01 -7.04
C LEU A 124 9.45 6.83 -8.23
N SER A 125 10.69 7.31 -8.14
CA SER A 125 11.37 7.98 -9.25
C SER A 125 11.54 7.06 -10.45
N ALA A 126 11.98 5.81 -10.24
CA ALA A 126 12.12 4.83 -11.31
C ALA A 126 10.77 4.49 -11.97
N ALA A 127 9.71 4.33 -11.17
CA ALA A 127 8.36 4.12 -11.68
C ALA A 127 7.87 5.32 -12.52
N GLY A 128 8.09 6.54 -12.05
CA GLY A 128 7.74 7.76 -12.78
C GLY A 128 8.47 7.88 -14.13
N VAL A 129 9.78 7.59 -14.16
CA VAL A 129 10.57 7.54 -15.39
C VAL A 129 10.07 6.43 -16.32
N GLY A 130 9.77 5.24 -15.79
CA GLY A 130 9.23 4.12 -16.55
C GLY A 130 7.89 4.44 -17.20
N VAL A 131 6.95 5.05 -16.47
CA VAL A 131 5.67 5.52 -17.00
C VAL A 131 5.89 6.57 -18.10
N HIS A 132 6.78 7.54 -17.87
CA HIS A 132 7.10 8.55 -18.89
C HIS A 132 7.65 7.91 -20.18
N ALA A 133 8.56 6.96 -20.05
CA ALA A 133 9.13 6.22 -21.17
C ALA A 133 8.04 5.46 -21.94
N LEU A 134 7.14 4.75 -21.26
CA LEU A 134 6.02 4.04 -21.90
C LEU A 134 5.07 4.97 -22.66
N LEU A 135 4.85 6.19 -22.17
CA LEU A 135 3.98 7.16 -22.83
C LEU A 135 4.64 7.83 -24.05
N LYS A 136 5.96 7.93 -24.08
CA LYS A 136 6.72 8.63 -25.14
C LYS A 136 7.27 7.68 -26.21
N LEU A 137 7.71 6.50 -25.82
CA LEU A 137 8.27 5.50 -26.72
C LEU A 137 7.12 4.75 -27.38
N LYS A 138 6.79 5.14 -28.61
CA LYS A 138 5.89 4.34 -29.46
C LYS A 138 6.64 3.06 -29.82
N PRO A 139 6.12 1.86 -29.52
CA PRO A 139 6.68 0.64 -30.07
C PRO A 139 6.56 0.72 -31.59
N GLU A 140 7.66 0.55 -32.33
CA GLU A 140 7.55 0.22 -33.75
C GLU A 140 6.72 -1.06 -33.84
N ALA A 141 5.64 -1.02 -34.63
CA ALA A 141 4.83 -2.20 -34.87
C ALA A 141 5.74 -3.27 -35.47
N VAL A 142 5.99 -4.34 -34.71
CA VAL A 142 6.63 -5.55 -35.22
C VAL A 142 5.71 -6.06 -36.33
N LYS A 143 6.15 -5.88 -37.59
CA LYS A 143 5.46 -6.36 -38.78
C LYS A 143 5.45 -7.88 -38.83
#